data_AF-A0A196LJ83-F1
#
_entry.id   AF-A0A196LJ83-F1
#
_cell.length_a   1.000
_cell.length_b   1.000
_cell.length_c   1.000
_cell.angle_alpha   90.00
_cell.angle_beta   90.00
_cell.angle_gamma   90.00
#
_symmetry.space_group_name_H-M   'P 1'
#
loop_
_entity.id
_entity.type
_entity.pdbx_description
1 polymer ?
#
loop_
_entity_poly.entity_id
_entity_poly.type
_entity_poly.pdbx_seq_one_letter_code
_entity_poly.pdbx_strand_id
1 'polypeptide(L)'
;MGESTLMDKAFAATRRSVLTLAVIGGVLTLAALVLLELFRDNLWPWLYAAATNVLGVLFGLAVVSLIWEFFVRRDHSTDLRHYLRLGSSIAKSGLQDVSPRSKLDWQHLLASANDITVLTYNGDWLDRNAYVIRDVARERPLSVTIAVPVNGGAYLAREAELRGVTAERLADNIGDVVARAARLWRDAKQGSEQLHRGSKLSVVEHDLDLGYEVVTIDRTTIVTLAAPGDSDELRDRVAFVYNQSPEEYPTNFFTAYKPLLAGMNRLDEV
;
A
#
# COMPACT_ATOMS: atom_id res chain seq x y z
N MET A 1 -13.12 21.36 -3.75
CA MET A 1 -13.06 21.46 -2.27
C MET A 1 -14.40 21.79 -1.59
N GLY A 2 -15.51 22.06 -2.31
CA GLY A 2 -16.81 22.39 -1.71
C GLY A 2 -17.78 21.21 -1.48
N GLU A 3 -17.75 20.18 -2.31
CA GLU A 3 -18.78 19.11 -2.28
C GLU A 3 -18.68 18.17 -1.07
N SER A 4 -17.47 17.86 -0.56
CA SER A 4 -17.37 16.97 0.61
C SER A 4 -18.01 17.58 1.87
N THR A 5 -17.96 18.91 2.00
CA THR A 5 -18.51 19.60 3.18
C THR A 5 -20.04 19.62 3.25
N LEU A 6 -20.73 19.50 2.13
CA LEU A 6 -22.20 19.42 2.08
C LEU A 6 -22.69 18.01 2.43
N MET A 7 -21.99 16.99 1.93
CA MET A 7 -22.30 15.59 2.20
C MET A 7 -22.09 15.27 3.69
N ASP A 8 -21.01 15.76 4.29
CA ASP A 8 -20.74 15.60 5.74
C ASP A 8 -21.82 16.25 6.62
N LYS A 9 -22.35 17.41 6.22
CA LYS A 9 -23.45 18.09 6.94
C LYS A 9 -24.77 17.33 6.83
N ALA A 10 -25.09 16.81 5.65
CA ALA A 10 -26.32 16.02 5.43
C ALA A 10 -26.29 14.71 6.24
N PHE A 11 -25.13 14.03 6.28
CA PHE A 11 -24.96 12.85 7.13
C PHE A 11 -25.05 13.20 8.62
N ALA A 12 -24.46 14.32 9.06
CA ALA A 12 -24.56 14.76 10.45
C ALA A 12 -26.00 15.08 10.88
N ALA A 13 -26.81 15.68 10.00
CA ALA A 13 -28.20 16.02 10.27
C ALA A 13 -29.11 14.76 10.33
N THR A 14 -28.94 13.84 9.38
CA THR A 14 -29.65 12.55 9.36
C THR A 14 -29.29 11.71 10.60
N ARG A 15 -28.02 11.78 11.03
CA ARG A 15 -27.51 11.04 12.18
C ARG A 15 -28.03 11.58 13.52
N ARG A 16 -28.22 12.90 13.65
CA ARG A 16 -28.82 13.49 14.84
C ARG A 16 -30.31 13.15 14.94
N SER A 17 -31.04 13.21 13.82
CA SER A 17 -32.49 12.92 13.80
C SER A 17 -32.80 11.47 14.18
N VAL A 18 -32.07 10.49 13.67
CA VAL A 18 -32.28 9.07 14.03
C VAL A 18 -32.04 8.81 15.52
N LEU A 19 -30.98 9.39 16.10
CA LEU A 19 -30.66 9.20 17.51
C LEU A 19 -31.67 9.91 18.43
N THR A 20 -32.12 11.10 18.04
CA THR A 20 -33.20 11.82 18.73
C THR A 20 -34.51 11.03 18.67
N LEU A 21 -34.86 10.44 17.52
CA LEU A 21 -36.06 9.60 17.38
C LEU A 21 -35.99 8.33 18.25
N ALA A 22 -34.84 7.66 18.29
CA ALA A 22 -34.64 6.46 19.11
C ALA A 22 -34.76 6.78 20.61
N VAL A 23 -34.15 7.88 21.08
CA VAL A 23 -34.25 8.32 22.47
C VAL A 23 -35.67 8.72 22.83
N ILE A 24 -36.34 9.52 21.99
CA ILE A 24 -37.74 9.93 22.23
C ILE A 24 -38.65 8.69 22.25
N GLY A 25 -38.51 7.77 21.30
CA GLY A 25 -39.28 6.52 21.25
C GLY A 25 -39.08 5.67 22.50
N GLY A 26 -37.84 5.52 22.97
CA GLY A 26 -37.53 4.82 24.21
C GLY A 26 -38.16 5.46 25.46
N VAL A 27 -38.06 6.79 25.58
CA VAL A 27 -38.66 7.55 26.70
C VAL A 27 -40.18 7.47 26.68
N LEU A 28 -40.81 7.59 25.51
CA LEU A 28 -42.26 7.47 25.35
C LEU A 28 -42.75 6.06 25.70
N THR A 29 -42.01 5.03 25.28
CA THR A 29 -42.34 3.63 25.60
C THR A 29 -42.24 3.38 27.10
N LEU A 30 -41.20 3.92 27.75
CA LEU A 30 -41.04 3.85 29.21
C LEU A 30 -42.18 4.58 29.94
N ALA A 31 -42.53 5.79 29.49
CA ALA A 31 -43.64 6.55 30.06
C ALA A 31 -44.98 5.81 29.91
N ALA A 32 -45.21 5.18 28.76
CA ALA A 32 -46.38 4.36 28.52
C ALA A 32 -46.44 3.14 29.44
N LEU A 33 -45.31 2.48 29.70
CA LEU A 33 -45.21 1.38 30.67
C LEU A 33 -45.53 1.83 32.10
N VAL A 34 -44.98 2.96 32.54
CA VAL A 34 -45.27 3.55 33.86
C VAL A 34 -46.75 3.90 33.99
N LEU A 35 -47.33 4.50 32.96
CA LEU A 35 -48.74 4.88 32.94
C LEU A 35 -49.65 3.64 32.94
N LEU A 36 -49.28 2.59 32.20
CA LEU A 36 -49.99 1.31 32.21
C LEU A 36 -50.02 0.67 33.61
N GLU A 37 -48.92 0.76 34.36
CA GLU A 37 -48.84 0.25 35.74
C GLU A 37 -49.74 1.04 36.70
N LEU A 38 -49.83 2.37 36.52
CA LEU A 38 -50.71 3.23 37.33
C LEU A 38 -52.20 2.93 37.12
N PHE A 39 -52.60 2.45 35.94
CA PHE A 39 -53.99 2.10 35.61
C PHE A 39 -54.28 0.60 35.66
N ARG A 40 -53.37 -0.20 36.24
CA ARG A 40 -53.45 -1.66 36.26
C ARG A 40 -54.80 -2.20 36.76
N ASP A 41 -55.35 -1.62 37.82
CA ASP A 41 -56.59 -2.09 38.44
C ASP A 41 -57.86 -1.75 37.62
N ASN A 42 -57.76 -0.81 36.67
CA ASN A 42 -58.88 -0.36 35.84
C ASN A 42 -58.88 -0.98 34.43
N LEU A 43 -57.85 -1.75 34.07
CA LEU A 43 -57.72 -2.38 32.76
C LEU A 43 -58.17 -3.84 32.80
N TRP A 44 -58.73 -4.33 31.69
CA TRP A 44 -59.00 -5.75 31.57
C TRP A 44 -57.69 -6.54 31.60
N PRO A 45 -57.61 -7.67 32.33
CA PRO A 45 -56.37 -8.42 32.52
C PRO A 45 -55.68 -8.81 31.21
N TRP A 46 -56.46 -9.19 30.19
CA TRP A 46 -55.93 -9.58 28.88
C TRP A 46 -55.36 -8.39 28.11
N LEU A 47 -55.95 -7.20 28.22
CA LEU A 47 -55.50 -5.99 27.55
C LEU A 47 -54.20 -5.47 28.19
N TYR A 48 -54.12 -5.50 29.52
CA TYR A 48 -52.90 -5.18 30.25
C TYR A 48 -51.75 -6.15 29.89
N ALA A 49 -52.02 -7.45 29.82
CA ALA A 49 -51.03 -8.44 29.41
C ALA A 49 -50.57 -8.26 27.94
N ALA A 50 -51.49 -7.92 27.04
CA ALA A 50 -51.13 -7.62 25.64
C ALA A 50 -50.28 -6.35 25.54
N ALA A 51 -50.67 -5.28 26.24
CA ALA A 51 -49.97 -3.99 26.22
C ALA A 51 -48.56 -4.06 26.84
N THR A 52 -48.41 -4.74 27.98
CA THR A 52 -47.10 -4.94 28.62
C THR A 52 -46.16 -5.75 27.73
N ASN A 53 -46.64 -6.80 27.06
CA ASN A 53 -45.82 -7.58 26.13
C ASN A 53 -45.37 -6.76 24.93
N VAL A 54 -46.28 -6.02 24.28
CA VAL A 54 -45.92 -5.19 23.11
C VAL A 54 -44.96 -4.07 23.49
N LEU A 55 -45.25 -3.34 24.56
CA LEU A 55 -44.38 -2.24 25.02
C LEU A 55 -43.02 -2.76 25.53
N GLY A 56 -42.99 -3.92 26.18
CA GLY A 56 -41.75 -4.57 26.61
C GLY A 56 -40.85 -4.97 25.44
N VAL A 57 -41.44 -5.51 24.36
CA VAL A 57 -40.70 -5.84 23.13
C VAL A 57 -40.16 -4.58 22.45
N LEU A 58 -40.99 -3.53 22.33
CA LEU A 58 -40.56 -2.26 21.74
C LEU A 58 -39.45 -1.59 22.56
N PHE A 59 -39.55 -1.64 23.89
CA PHE A 59 -38.52 -1.11 24.78
C PHE A 59 -37.21 -1.90 24.65
N GLY A 60 -37.29 -3.24 24.62
CA GLY A 60 -36.14 -4.11 24.40
C GLY A 60 -35.43 -3.82 23.08
N LEU A 61 -36.19 -3.65 21.99
CA LEU A 61 -35.64 -3.25 20.68
C LEU A 61 -34.97 -1.88 20.71
N ALA A 62 -35.57 -0.89 21.40
CA ALA A 62 -35.00 0.44 21.54
C ALA A 62 -33.68 0.42 22.34
N VAL A 63 -33.62 -0.35 23.43
CA VAL A 63 -32.42 -0.49 24.26
C VAL A 63 -31.31 -1.20 23.48
N VAL A 64 -31.59 -2.32 22.82
CA VAL A 64 -30.61 -3.04 22.01
C VAL A 64 -30.07 -2.16 20.88
N SER A 65 -30.94 -1.41 20.21
CA SER A 65 -30.52 -0.47 19.15
C SER A 65 -29.61 0.63 19.71
N LEU A 66 -29.90 1.15 20.90
CA LEU A 66 -29.11 2.19 21.55
C LEU A 66 -27.74 1.65 22.01
N ILE A 67 -27.70 0.42 22.55
CA ILE A 67 -26.46 -0.28 22.91
C ILE A 67 -25.61 -0.51 21.66
N TRP A 68 -26.18 -1.08 20.60
CA TRP A 68 -25.49 -1.30 19.33
C TRP A 68 -24.91 0.01 18.78
N GLU A 69 -25.73 1.06 18.72
CA GLU A 69 -25.33 2.38 18.23
C GLU A 69 -24.26 3.03 19.12
N PHE A 70 -24.19 2.70 20.41
CA PHE A 70 -23.18 3.25 21.30
C PHE A 70 -21.85 2.49 21.21
N PHE A 71 -21.89 1.15 21.20
CA PHE A 71 -20.68 0.32 21.20
C PHE A 71 -20.03 0.21 19.82
N VAL A 72 -20.78 -0.21 18.80
CA VAL A 72 -20.25 -0.39 17.44
C VAL A 72 -19.71 0.93 16.87
N ARG A 73 -20.36 2.03 17.21
CA ARG A 73 -19.99 3.36 16.73
C ARG A 73 -18.79 3.96 17.49
N ARG A 74 -18.60 3.61 18.77
CA ARG A 74 -17.42 4.02 19.54
C ARG A 74 -16.16 3.37 18.95
N ASP A 75 -16.25 2.08 18.63
CA ASP A 75 -15.14 1.32 18.06
C ASP A 75 -14.85 1.80 16.64
N HIS A 76 -15.87 1.95 15.78
CA HIS A 76 -15.67 2.51 14.44
C HIS A 76 -15.14 3.95 14.43
N SER A 77 -15.49 4.80 15.40
CA SER A 77 -14.97 6.16 15.46
C SER A 77 -13.49 6.22 15.89
N THR A 78 -13.04 5.22 16.65
CA THR A 78 -11.66 5.11 17.10
C THR A 78 -10.80 4.58 15.96
N ASP A 79 -11.30 3.57 15.24
CA ASP A 79 -10.67 3.03 14.04
C ASP A 79 -10.62 4.07 12.92
N LEU A 80 -11.71 4.79 12.64
CA LEU A 80 -11.70 5.88 11.65
C LEU A 80 -10.70 6.98 12.01
N ARG A 81 -10.57 7.36 13.29
CA ARG A 81 -9.53 8.34 13.69
C ARG A 81 -8.13 7.76 13.55
N HIS A 82 -7.93 6.47 13.77
CA HIS A 82 -6.66 5.80 13.55
C HIS A 82 -6.32 5.78 12.06
N TYR A 83 -7.26 5.39 11.20
CA TYR A 83 -7.14 5.42 9.74
C TYR A 83 -6.95 6.83 9.17
N LEU A 84 -7.65 7.84 9.70
CA LEU A 84 -7.49 9.24 9.28
C LEU A 84 -6.14 9.83 9.75
N ARG A 85 -5.65 9.43 10.93
CA ARG A 85 -4.30 9.79 11.39
C ARG A 85 -3.23 9.12 10.52
N LEU A 86 -3.40 7.84 10.18
CA LEU A 86 -2.59 7.12 9.20
C LEU A 86 -2.60 7.85 7.86
N GLY A 87 -3.76 8.23 7.32
CA GLY A 87 -3.88 8.99 6.07
C GLY A 87 -3.14 10.33 6.09
N SER A 88 -3.19 11.08 7.20
CA SER A 88 -2.45 12.35 7.33
C SER A 88 -0.93 12.16 7.44
N SER A 89 -0.47 11.06 8.03
CA SER A 89 0.95 10.71 8.10
C SER A 89 1.46 10.14 6.76
N ILE A 90 0.61 9.39 6.04
CA ILE A 90 0.84 8.84 4.70
C ILE A 90 0.94 9.96 3.65
N ALA A 91 0.07 10.97 3.75
CA ALA A 91 0.13 12.14 2.86
C ALA A 91 1.40 12.98 3.11
N LYS A 92 1.85 13.08 4.36
CA LYS A 92 3.13 13.75 4.71
C LYS A 92 4.36 12.92 4.32
N SER A 93 4.22 11.60 4.24
CA SER A 93 5.29 10.74 3.70
C SER A 93 5.26 10.65 2.17
N GLY A 94 4.37 11.40 1.51
CA GLY A 94 4.16 11.44 0.05
C GLY A 94 4.04 10.09 -0.63
N LEU A 95 3.48 9.14 0.12
CA LEU A 95 3.02 7.85 -0.37
C LEU A 95 1.74 8.11 -1.16
N GLN A 96 1.79 7.88 -2.47
CA GLN A 96 0.67 8.12 -3.39
C GLN A 96 -0.23 6.91 -3.53
N ASP A 97 0.36 5.72 -3.57
CA ASP A 97 -0.36 4.47 -3.75
C ASP A 97 0.28 3.33 -2.95
N VAL A 98 -0.58 2.42 -2.49
CA VAL A 98 -0.20 1.15 -1.89
C VAL A 98 -0.98 0.08 -2.61
N SER A 99 -0.32 -0.63 -3.51
CA SER A 99 -0.95 -1.64 -4.33
C SER A 99 -0.11 -2.90 -4.41
N PRO A 100 -0.73 -4.05 -4.69
CA PRO A 100 0.02 -5.25 -5.03
C PRO A 100 0.92 -4.97 -6.24
N ARG A 101 2.16 -5.44 -6.21
CA ARG A 101 3.17 -5.19 -7.27
C ARG A 101 2.69 -5.60 -8.66
N SER A 102 1.87 -6.65 -8.77
CA SER A 102 1.30 -7.09 -10.05
C SER A 102 0.29 -6.10 -10.63
N LYS A 103 -0.31 -5.26 -9.80
CA LYS A 103 -1.30 -4.25 -10.19
C LYS A 103 -0.69 -2.89 -10.50
N LEU A 104 0.62 -2.72 -10.28
CA LEU A 104 1.31 -1.51 -10.70
C LEU A 104 1.36 -1.42 -12.22
N ASP A 105 0.93 -0.28 -12.75
CA ASP A 105 1.04 0.04 -14.17
C ASP A 105 2.48 0.45 -14.51
N TRP A 106 3.36 -0.55 -14.56
CA TRP A 106 4.77 -0.36 -14.90
C TRP A 106 4.96 0.26 -16.28
N GLN A 107 4.05 -0.03 -17.22
CA GLN A 107 4.12 0.55 -18.55
C GLN A 107 3.94 2.06 -18.49
N HIS A 108 2.94 2.55 -17.77
CA HIS A 108 2.74 3.98 -17.57
C HIS A 108 3.91 4.64 -16.83
N LEU A 109 4.39 4.01 -15.75
CA LEU A 109 5.49 4.52 -14.93
C LEU A 109 6.81 4.63 -15.73
N LEU A 110 7.10 3.64 -16.57
CA LEU A 110 8.34 3.59 -17.36
C LEU A 110 8.25 4.39 -18.67
N ALA A 111 7.05 4.63 -19.20
CA ALA A 111 6.84 5.29 -20.49
C ALA A 111 7.47 6.69 -20.58
N SER A 112 7.67 7.38 -19.46
CA SER A 112 8.34 8.70 -19.44
C SER A 112 9.76 8.69 -18.87
N ALA A 113 10.27 7.51 -18.48
CA ALA A 113 11.52 7.39 -17.75
C ALA A 113 12.72 7.87 -18.57
N ASN A 114 13.59 8.67 -17.96
CA ASN A 114 14.91 9.00 -18.51
C ASN A 114 16.02 8.32 -17.71
N ASP A 115 15.76 8.09 -16.43
CA ASP A 115 16.66 7.40 -15.53
C ASP A 115 15.91 6.41 -14.64
N ILE A 116 16.44 5.19 -14.59
CA ILE A 116 15.91 4.08 -13.82
C ILE A 116 17.04 3.54 -12.96
N THR A 117 16.85 3.50 -11.66
CA THR A 117 17.76 2.86 -10.71
C THR A 117 17.00 1.78 -9.96
N VAL A 118 17.50 0.55 -9.99
CA VAL A 118 16.86 -0.63 -9.40
C VAL A 118 17.83 -1.24 -8.40
N LEU A 119 17.44 -1.30 -7.13
CA LEU A 119 18.15 -2.06 -6.10
C LEU A 119 17.40 -3.37 -5.93
N THR A 120 17.99 -4.43 -6.46
CA THR A 120 17.36 -5.75 -6.50
C THR A 120 18.38 -6.85 -6.23
N TYR A 121 17.86 -7.97 -5.75
CA TYR A 121 18.56 -9.22 -5.49
C TYR A 121 18.11 -10.31 -6.47
N ASN A 122 17.05 -10.06 -7.27
CA ASN A 122 16.54 -10.99 -8.26
C ASN A 122 16.25 -10.32 -9.61
N GLY A 123 16.14 -11.15 -10.65
CA GLY A 123 15.98 -10.69 -12.03
C GLY A 123 14.54 -10.42 -12.42
N ASP A 124 13.57 -10.81 -11.58
CA ASP A 124 12.16 -10.86 -11.94
C ASP A 124 11.62 -9.50 -12.38
N TRP A 125 12.06 -8.42 -11.71
CA TRP A 125 11.68 -7.06 -12.11
C TRP A 125 12.16 -6.75 -13.52
N LEU A 126 13.42 -7.06 -13.80
CA LEU A 126 14.04 -6.78 -15.09
C LEU A 126 13.38 -7.61 -16.19
N ASP A 127 13.14 -8.91 -15.94
CA ASP A 127 12.55 -9.81 -16.92
C ASP A 127 11.12 -9.38 -17.32
N ARG A 128 10.33 -8.93 -16.34
CA ARG A 128 8.96 -8.44 -16.58
C ARG A 128 8.92 -7.11 -17.33
N ASN A 129 9.89 -6.24 -17.07
CA ASN A 129 9.91 -4.87 -17.62
C ASN A 129 10.87 -4.69 -18.80
N ALA A 130 11.61 -5.74 -19.17
CA ALA A 130 12.61 -5.76 -20.23
C ALA A 130 12.10 -5.15 -21.54
N TYR A 131 10.89 -5.53 -21.95
CA TYR A 131 10.28 -5.08 -23.18
C TYR A 131 10.01 -3.57 -23.15
N VAL A 132 9.38 -3.07 -22.07
CA VAL A 132 9.07 -1.65 -21.91
C VAL A 132 10.34 -0.81 -21.83
N ILE A 133 11.36 -1.27 -21.08
CA ILE A 133 12.66 -0.59 -20.97
C ILE A 133 13.31 -0.47 -22.35
N ARG A 134 13.28 -1.53 -23.15
CA ARG A 134 13.84 -1.51 -24.51
C ARG A 134 13.10 -0.55 -25.43
N ASP A 135 11.77 -0.55 -25.39
CA ASP A 135 10.95 0.35 -26.20
C ASP A 135 11.23 1.81 -25.85
N VAL A 136 11.28 2.15 -24.55
CA VAL A 136 11.63 3.50 -24.10
C VAL A 136 13.06 3.88 -24.53
N ALA A 137 14.02 2.95 -24.38
CA ALA A 137 15.42 3.19 -24.76
C ALA A 137 15.65 3.36 -26.28
N ARG A 138 14.68 2.97 -27.13
CA ARG A 138 14.70 3.23 -28.58
C ARG A 138 14.19 4.61 -28.92
N GLU A 139 13.14 5.04 -28.22
CA GLU A 139 12.52 6.35 -28.45
C GLU A 139 13.39 7.50 -27.95
N ARG A 140 14.11 7.29 -26.83
CA ARG A 140 14.87 8.36 -26.16
C ARG A 140 16.11 7.82 -25.43
N PRO A 141 17.06 8.69 -25.07
CA PRO A 141 18.17 8.32 -24.19
C PRO A 141 17.64 7.83 -22.83
N LEU A 142 17.99 6.60 -22.44
CA LEU A 142 17.61 6.00 -21.17
C LEU A 142 18.85 5.52 -20.39
N SER A 143 18.96 5.91 -19.14
CA SER A 143 20.00 5.44 -18.22
C SER A 143 19.41 4.41 -17.26
N VAL A 144 19.88 3.16 -17.32
CA VAL A 144 19.44 2.10 -16.41
C VAL A 144 20.61 1.67 -15.51
N THR A 145 20.42 1.73 -14.20
CA THR A 145 21.38 1.25 -13.20
C THR A 145 20.73 0.13 -12.41
N ILE A 146 21.31 -1.07 -12.47
CA ILE A 146 20.89 -2.21 -11.67
C ILE A 146 21.94 -2.39 -10.58
N ALA A 147 21.58 -2.09 -9.35
CA ALA A 147 22.40 -2.30 -8.19
C ALA A 147 22.03 -3.65 -7.56
N VAL A 148 23.02 -4.52 -7.40
CA VAL A 148 22.90 -5.83 -6.75
C VAL A 148 23.75 -5.89 -5.48
N PRO A 149 23.43 -6.72 -4.47
CA PRO A 149 24.29 -6.87 -3.30
C PRO A 149 25.70 -7.35 -3.68
N VAL A 150 26.74 -6.86 -2.98
CA VAL A 150 28.12 -7.33 -3.13
C VAL A 150 28.19 -8.85 -2.91
N ASN A 151 28.78 -9.57 -3.86
CA ASN A 151 28.98 -11.01 -3.71
C ASN A 151 29.99 -11.29 -2.59
N GLY A 152 29.59 -12.09 -1.59
CA GLY A 152 30.36 -12.32 -0.36
C GLY A 152 30.40 -11.15 0.61
N GLY A 153 29.55 -10.12 0.42
CA GLY A 153 29.44 -8.99 1.34
C GLY A 153 28.90 -9.39 2.72
N ALA A 154 29.16 -8.56 3.74
CA ALA A 154 28.77 -8.82 5.13
C ALA A 154 27.25 -9.07 5.32
N TYR A 155 26.42 -8.52 4.41
CA TYR A 155 24.97 -8.59 4.49
C TYR A 155 24.36 -9.72 3.65
N LEU A 156 25.15 -10.41 2.80
CA LEU A 156 24.62 -11.45 1.91
C LEU A 156 23.97 -12.61 2.68
N ALA A 157 24.59 -13.04 3.78
CA ALA A 157 24.06 -14.11 4.63
C ALA A 157 22.71 -13.73 5.26
N ARG A 158 22.58 -12.47 5.72
CA ARG A 158 21.34 -11.96 6.32
C ARG A 158 20.24 -11.81 5.28
N GLU A 159 20.55 -11.30 4.09
CA GLU A 159 19.60 -11.23 2.98
C GLU A 159 19.12 -12.62 2.54
N ALA A 160 20.03 -13.59 2.53
CA ALA A 160 19.68 -14.98 2.22
C ALA A 160 18.73 -15.57 3.29
N GLU A 161 19.02 -15.33 4.57
CA GLU A 161 18.17 -15.73 5.70
C GLU A 161 16.77 -15.12 5.63
N LEU A 162 16.66 -13.80 5.40
CA LEU A 162 15.38 -13.09 5.25
C LEU A 162 14.50 -13.67 4.13
N ARG A 163 15.11 -14.40 3.19
CA ARG A 163 14.48 -14.99 2.01
C ARG A 163 14.26 -16.48 2.11
N GLY A 164 14.76 -17.12 3.16
CA GLY A 164 14.74 -18.58 3.28
C GLY A 164 15.59 -19.28 2.21
N VAL A 165 16.67 -18.66 1.72
CA VAL A 165 17.62 -19.28 0.78
C VAL A 165 19.03 -19.31 1.37
N THR A 166 19.90 -20.17 0.84
CA THR A 166 21.31 -20.21 1.21
C THR A 166 22.07 -19.03 0.59
N ALA A 167 23.15 -18.56 1.23
CA ALA A 167 23.97 -17.45 0.72
C ALA A 167 24.58 -17.76 -0.66
N GLU A 168 25.00 -19.01 -0.89
CA GLU A 168 25.55 -19.47 -2.18
C GLU A 168 24.51 -19.36 -3.29
N ARG A 169 23.29 -19.87 -3.06
CA ARG A 169 22.18 -19.73 -4.00
C ARG A 169 21.81 -18.27 -4.28
N LEU A 170 21.89 -17.40 -3.27
CA LEU A 170 21.65 -15.97 -3.49
C LEU A 170 22.77 -15.33 -4.33
N ALA A 171 24.03 -15.69 -4.10
CA ALA A 171 25.16 -15.25 -4.91
C ALA A 171 25.03 -15.72 -6.37
N ASP A 172 24.64 -16.97 -6.60
CA ASP A 172 24.37 -17.51 -7.94
C ASP A 172 23.25 -16.72 -8.63
N ASN A 173 22.14 -16.47 -7.92
CA ASN A 173 21.04 -15.67 -8.43
C ASN A 173 21.49 -14.25 -8.83
N ILE A 174 22.38 -13.62 -8.05
CA ILE A 174 22.94 -12.30 -8.36
C ILE A 174 23.77 -12.35 -9.65
N GLY A 175 24.66 -13.33 -9.79
CA GLY A 175 25.46 -13.51 -11.02
C GLY A 175 24.56 -13.71 -12.26
N ASP A 176 23.47 -14.43 -12.07
CA ASP A 176 22.42 -14.66 -13.06
C ASP A 176 21.71 -13.37 -13.49
N VAL A 177 21.42 -12.48 -12.54
CA VAL A 177 20.84 -11.15 -12.82
C VAL A 177 21.78 -10.31 -13.66
N VAL A 178 23.07 -10.25 -13.28
CA VAL A 178 24.10 -9.51 -14.00
C VAL A 178 24.18 -10.01 -15.45
N ALA A 179 24.28 -11.34 -15.63
CA ALA A 179 24.36 -11.95 -16.95
C ALA A 179 23.10 -11.70 -17.80
N ARG A 180 21.90 -11.77 -17.20
CA ARG A 180 20.63 -11.47 -17.89
C ARG A 180 20.55 -10.00 -18.33
N ALA A 181 20.91 -9.06 -17.46
CA ALA A 181 20.93 -7.63 -17.77
C ALA A 181 21.88 -7.31 -18.93
N ALA A 182 23.09 -7.85 -18.87
CA ALA A 182 24.09 -7.69 -19.92
C ALA A 182 23.64 -8.28 -21.27
N ARG A 183 22.99 -9.45 -21.26
CA ARG A 183 22.43 -10.07 -22.48
C ARG A 183 21.31 -9.21 -23.07
N LEU A 184 20.35 -8.82 -22.25
CA LEU A 184 19.21 -7.99 -22.66
C LEU A 184 19.66 -6.72 -23.40
N TRP A 185 20.67 -6.04 -22.87
CA TRP A 185 21.17 -4.80 -23.48
C TRP A 185 21.99 -5.04 -24.75
N ARG A 186 22.84 -6.08 -24.77
CA ARG A 186 23.61 -6.47 -25.97
C ARG A 186 22.71 -6.87 -27.12
N ASP A 187 21.69 -7.68 -26.85
CA ASP A 187 20.72 -8.12 -27.85
C ASP A 187 19.97 -6.92 -28.44
N ALA A 188 19.61 -5.94 -27.59
CA ALA A 188 18.97 -4.71 -28.03
C ALA A 188 19.90 -3.83 -28.89
N LYS A 189 21.21 -3.83 -28.65
CA LYS A 189 22.18 -3.09 -29.49
C LYS A 189 22.48 -3.77 -30.83
N GLN A 190 22.51 -5.10 -30.86
CA GLN A 190 22.88 -5.88 -32.05
C GLN A 190 21.71 -6.17 -32.99
N GLY A 191 20.47 -6.11 -32.48
CA GLY A 191 19.26 -6.33 -33.28
C GLY A 191 18.97 -5.26 -34.33
N SER A 192 17.92 -5.47 -35.12
CA SER A 192 17.41 -4.50 -36.10
C SER A 192 16.86 -3.22 -35.47
N GLU A 193 16.65 -3.22 -34.16
CA GLU A 193 16.02 -2.15 -33.40
C GLU A 193 17.07 -1.42 -32.57
N GLN A 194 17.87 -0.58 -33.25
CA GLN A 194 18.94 0.19 -32.62
C GLN A 194 18.40 1.04 -31.47
N LEU A 195 19.05 0.94 -30.31
CA LEU A 195 18.80 1.82 -29.17
C LEU A 195 19.16 3.28 -29.51
N HIS A 196 18.45 4.22 -28.88
CA HIS A 196 18.75 5.63 -29.00
C HIS A 196 20.20 5.92 -28.55
N ARG A 197 20.86 6.87 -29.21
CA ARG A 197 22.19 7.32 -28.80
C ARG A 197 22.14 7.90 -27.38
N GLY A 198 23.05 7.47 -26.52
CA GLY A 198 23.10 7.88 -25.12
C GLY A 198 22.37 6.95 -24.15
N SER A 199 21.62 5.96 -24.65
CA SER A 199 21.06 4.91 -23.80
C SER A 199 22.17 4.00 -23.25
N LYS A 200 22.17 3.73 -21.94
CA LYS A 200 23.19 2.94 -21.25
C LYS A 200 22.57 2.05 -20.17
N LEU A 201 23.16 0.88 -19.97
CA LEU A 201 22.86 0.01 -18.84
C LEU A 201 24.14 -0.27 -18.06
N SER A 202 24.05 -0.10 -16.75
CA SER A 202 25.15 -0.41 -15.82
C SER A 202 24.66 -1.36 -14.73
N VAL A 203 25.49 -2.33 -14.40
CA VAL A 203 25.27 -3.22 -13.25
C VAL A 203 26.36 -2.98 -12.23
N VAL A 204 25.97 -2.62 -11.01
CA VAL A 204 26.88 -2.21 -9.93
C VAL A 204 26.60 -3.01 -8.67
N GLU A 205 27.61 -3.20 -7.83
CA GLU A 205 27.42 -3.78 -6.51
C GLU A 205 27.05 -2.70 -5.48
N HIS A 206 26.21 -3.03 -4.50
CA HIS A 206 25.87 -2.19 -3.35
C HIS A 206 26.03 -2.94 -2.03
N ASP A 207 26.25 -2.20 -0.96
CA ASP A 207 26.49 -2.71 0.40
C ASP A 207 25.33 -2.43 1.37
N LEU A 208 24.18 -1.95 0.87
CA LEU A 208 23.00 -1.70 1.69
C LEU A 208 22.31 -2.99 2.16
N ASP A 209 21.86 -2.98 3.41
CA ASP A 209 20.98 -3.96 4.04
C ASP A 209 19.54 -3.47 3.97
N LEU A 210 18.84 -3.80 2.88
CA LEU A 210 17.50 -3.26 2.62
C LEU A 210 16.40 -4.25 3.01
N GLY A 211 16.56 -5.56 2.82
CA GLY A 211 15.49 -6.55 3.02
C GLY A 211 14.29 -6.35 2.08
N TYR A 212 14.30 -5.33 1.22
CA TYR A 212 13.27 -4.95 0.27
C TYR A 212 13.87 -4.56 -1.08
N GLU A 213 13.05 -4.55 -2.12
CA GLU A 213 13.45 -4.10 -3.47
C GLU A 213 13.05 -2.64 -3.66
N VAL A 214 13.90 -1.86 -4.33
CA VAL A 214 13.64 -0.44 -4.60
C VAL A 214 13.79 -0.17 -6.09
N VAL A 215 12.83 0.54 -6.66
CA VAL A 215 12.89 1.02 -8.04
C VAL A 215 12.66 2.51 -8.03
N THR A 216 13.66 3.28 -8.43
CA THR A 216 13.55 4.72 -8.63
C THR A 216 13.48 5.01 -10.12
N ILE A 217 12.42 5.69 -10.54
CA ILE A 217 12.16 6.13 -11.91
C ILE A 217 12.05 7.65 -11.88
N ASP A 218 13.09 8.33 -12.34
CA ASP A 218 13.25 9.79 -12.23
C ASP A 218 13.02 10.30 -10.80
N ARG A 219 11.79 10.75 -10.46
CA ARG A 219 11.39 11.25 -9.12
C ARG A 219 10.44 10.33 -8.36
N THR A 220 10.05 9.22 -8.98
CA THR A 220 9.15 8.23 -8.39
C THR A 220 9.98 7.13 -7.78
N THR A 221 9.83 6.88 -6.48
CA THR A 221 10.45 5.76 -5.79
C THR A 221 9.39 4.74 -5.45
N ILE A 222 9.64 3.48 -5.80
CA ILE A 222 8.73 2.36 -5.54
C ILE A 222 9.48 1.40 -4.64
N VAL A 223 8.97 1.20 -3.42
CA VAL A 223 9.52 0.26 -2.46
C VAL A 223 8.64 -0.97 -2.44
N THR A 224 9.22 -2.13 -2.71
CA THR A 224 8.50 -3.40 -2.69
C THR A 224 8.98 -4.24 -1.51
N LEU A 225 8.09 -4.48 -0.55
CA LEU A 225 8.39 -5.35 0.59
C LEU A 225 8.17 -6.81 0.21
N ALA A 226 9.15 -7.67 0.53
CA ALA A 226 8.94 -9.11 0.49
C ALA A 226 8.00 -9.50 1.65
N ALA A 227 6.92 -10.20 1.34
CA ALA A 227 6.09 -10.80 2.39
C ALA A 227 6.91 -11.92 3.06
N PRO A 228 7.06 -11.93 4.39
CA PRO A 228 7.68 -13.05 5.08
C PRO A 228 6.77 -14.28 4.97
N GLY A 229 7.20 -15.33 4.27
CA GLY A 229 6.47 -16.60 4.20
C GLY A 229 6.66 -17.39 2.89
N ASP A 230 6.90 -18.69 3.06
CA ASP A 230 7.26 -19.70 2.05
C ASP A 230 6.07 -20.20 1.20
N SER A 231 5.21 -19.30 0.73
CA SER A 231 4.14 -19.71 -0.19
C SER A 231 4.25 -18.95 -1.50
N ASP A 232 4.41 -19.72 -2.58
CA ASP A 232 4.29 -19.31 -3.97
C ASP A 232 2.92 -18.67 -4.30
N GLU A 233 2.01 -18.52 -3.35
CA GLU A 233 0.67 -17.93 -3.50
C GLU A 233 0.50 -16.56 -2.83
N LEU A 234 1.36 -16.16 -1.88
CA LEU A 234 1.43 -14.77 -1.37
C LEU A 234 2.26 -13.85 -2.30
N ARG A 235 2.33 -14.22 -3.60
CA ARG A 235 3.20 -13.69 -4.65
C ARG A 235 3.06 -12.21 -4.96
N ASP A 236 2.05 -11.54 -4.43
CA ASP A 236 1.81 -10.14 -4.74
C ASP A 236 2.41 -9.25 -3.66
N ARG A 237 3.74 -9.09 -3.74
CA ARG A 237 4.51 -8.18 -2.87
C ARG A 237 3.82 -6.82 -2.82
N VAL A 238 3.68 -6.23 -1.64
CA VAL A 238 3.08 -4.90 -1.50
C VAL A 238 4.09 -3.87 -1.97
N ALA A 239 3.68 -3.05 -2.94
CA ALA A 239 4.47 -1.95 -3.44
C ALA A 239 3.93 -0.63 -2.92
N PHE A 240 4.86 0.22 -2.47
CA PHE A 240 4.61 1.55 -1.96
C PHE A 240 5.16 2.54 -2.98
N VAL A 241 4.29 3.32 -3.60
CA VAL A 241 4.66 4.29 -4.64
C VAL A 241 4.77 5.68 -4.01
N TYR A 242 5.97 6.22 -4.02
CA TYR A 242 6.30 7.56 -3.57
C TYR A 242 6.61 8.42 -4.78
N ASN A 243 5.85 9.49 -5.02
CA ASN A 243 6.18 10.46 -6.06
C ASN A 243 6.23 11.83 -5.39
N GLN A 244 7.44 12.17 -5.00
CA GLN A 244 7.76 13.25 -4.08
C GLN A 244 8.90 14.12 -4.62
N SER A 245 9.07 15.28 -3.98
CA SER A 245 10.29 16.07 -4.15
C SER A 245 11.53 15.22 -3.79
N PRO A 246 12.66 15.38 -4.50
CA PRO A 246 13.93 14.74 -4.15
C PRO A 246 14.44 15.02 -2.73
N GLU A 247 13.80 15.95 -2.00
CA GLU A 247 14.16 16.33 -0.63
C GLU A 247 13.47 15.47 0.44
N GLU A 248 12.45 14.69 0.08
CA GLU A 248 11.62 13.92 1.02
C GLU A 248 12.00 12.43 1.04
N TYR A 249 11.96 11.82 2.23
CA TYR A 249 12.22 10.38 2.40
C TYR A 249 11.03 9.54 1.89
N PRO A 250 11.26 8.40 1.19
CA PRO A 250 12.56 7.76 0.95
C PRO A 250 13.31 8.24 -0.29
N THR A 251 12.68 9.06 -1.14
CA THR A 251 13.26 9.51 -2.42
C THR A 251 14.60 10.23 -2.26
N ASN A 252 14.77 11.03 -1.20
CA ASN A 252 16.01 11.76 -0.92
C ASN A 252 17.19 10.84 -0.63
N PHE A 253 16.97 9.75 0.11
CA PHE A 253 17.98 8.78 0.46
C PHE A 253 18.50 8.10 -0.81
N PHE A 254 17.60 7.62 -1.67
CA PHE A 254 18.00 6.96 -2.91
C PHE A 254 18.60 7.93 -3.93
N THR A 255 18.10 9.17 -3.99
CA THR A 255 18.69 10.23 -4.82
C THR A 255 20.11 10.56 -4.37
N ALA A 256 20.34 10.65 -3.05
CA ALA A 256 21.67 10.89 -2.48
C ALA A 256 22.61 9.67 -2.61
N TYR A 257 22.06 8.46 -2.61
CA TYR A 257 22.83 7.22 -2.77
C TYR A 257 23.25 6.97 -4.22
N LYS A 258 22.47 7.44 -5.20
CA LYS A 258 22.74 7.21 -6.63
C LYS A 258 24.13 7.68 -7.11
N PRO A 259 24.66 8.86 -6.72
CA PRO A 259 26.04 9.23 -7.03
C PRO A 259 27.09 8.25 -6.46
N LEU A 260 26.82 7.62 -5.31
CA LEU A 260 27.71 6.64 -4.71
C LEU A 260 27.75 5.36 -5.54
N LEU A 261 26.60 4.91 -6.05
CA LEU A 261 26.51 3.78 -6.99
C LEU A 261 27.39 3.98 -8.22
N ALA A 262 27.52 5.21 -8.73
CA ALA A 262 28.34 5.50 -9.89
C ALA A 262 29.85 5.28 -9.65
N GLY A 263 30.30 5.36 -8.39
CA GLY A 263 31.68 5.11 -7.96
C GLY A 263 31.93 3.69 -7.43
N MET A 264 30.90 2.85 -7.35
CA MET A 264 31.02 1.47 -6.91
C MET A 264 31.58 0.56 -8.01
N ASN A 265 31.97 -0.65 -7.61
CA ASN A 265 32.51 -1.66 -8.51
C ASN A 265 31.50 -1.98 -9.63
N ARG A 266 31.87 -1.67 -10.87
CA ARG A 266 31.05 -1.98 -12.05
C ARG A 266 31.30 -3.42 -12.45
N LEU A 267 30.24 -4.22 -12.40
CA LEU A 267 30.29 -5.62 -12.83
C LEU A 267 30.18 -5.72 -14.36
N ASP A 268 29.33 -4.88 -14.95
CA ASP A 268 29.18 -4.78 -16.40
C ASP A 268 28.65 -3.39 -16.79
N GLU A 269 29.06 -2.90 -17.95
CA GLU A 269 28.57 -1.66 -18.55
C GLU A 269 28.43 -1.86 -20.05
N VAL A 270 27.19 -1.77 -20.53
CA VAL A 270 26.86 -2.01 -21.94
C VAL A 270 26.29 -0.76 -22.57
#